data_AF-A0AAV2NH91-F1
#
_entry.id   AF-A0AAV2NH91-F1
#
_cell.length_a   1.000
_cell.length_b   1.000
_cell.length_c   1.000
_cell.angle_alpha   90.00
_cell.angle_beta   90.00
_cell.angle_gamma   90.00
#
_symmetry.space_group_name_H-M   'P 1'
#
loop_
_entity.id
_entity.type
_entity.pdbx_description
1 polymer ?
#
loop_
_entity_poly.entity_id
_entity_poly.type
_entity_poly.pdbx_seq_one_letter_code
_entity_poly.pdbx_strand_id
1 'polypeptide(L)'
;MDINCAPSLPTRFTLNEWHYNNQFRYRCSEAQQESSDRILAEATRACELAAEIAKANKEETDHRLQEKLNDIEFRKKELLRIRKDVALEIDALSMYKERLTDALKPVRRNALAICEKCLTAREHRLGIDLVHDDVEKNLLKEREVIRRAENLLDRIWKETGEQIRKSKATLYYIDRDLENKESNLHIDRRNLFMKETDFNLSIYHGTSPLDKSAVTLNEWELQTNSNVVSANKEVNSAKRLRCYIDAMLKQTVDDLKTQKDATNEAFRQRIEQTREAKIKLEIQHSEVIKQINAMSSNIARIKKSIVDKEGYIALAHTRLGHRCQRPGMELTQDLVEANLVKEIHELRNVVANLQQMLCEAEGSLRYLLKTQIQLEEDINVKTNTLKIDEVECMTLRQSIDYHAY
;
A
#
# COMPACT_ATOMS: atom_id res chain seq x y z
N MET A 1 -115.41 81.73 -36.57
CA MET A 1 -115.21 81.33 -37.99
C MET A 1 -114.13 80.27 -37.98
N ASP A 2 -114.57 79.01 -38.07
CA ASP A 2 -113.73 77.84 -38.25
C ASP A 2 -112.93 77.96 -39.54
N ILE A 3 -111.63 77.67 -39.50
CA ILE A 3 -110.94 77.08 -40.65
C ILE A 3 -110.05 75.96 -40.11
N ASN A 4 -110.58 74.74 -40.23
CA ASN A 4 -109.89 73.47 -40.11
C ASN A 4 -108.61 73.45 -40.97
N CYS A 5 -107.44 73.35 -40.35
CA CYS A 5 -106.22 72.99 -41.05
C CYS A 5 -106.11 71.46 -41.04
N ALA A 6 -106.62 70.84 -42.10
CA ALA A 6 -106.51 69.41 -42.35
C ALA A 6 -105.03 68.96 -42.35
N PRO A 7 -104.72 67.72 -41.90
CA PRO A 7 -103.36 67.19 -42.00
C PRO A 7 -102.95 67.15 -43.48
N SER A 8 -101.79 67.72 -43.79
CA SER A 8 -101.24 67.71 -45.15
C SER A 8 -101.14 66.27 -45.64
N LEU A 9 -101.94 65.92 -46.64
CA LEU A 9 -101.82 64.66 -47.37
C LEU A 9 -100.37 64.50 -47.82
N PRO A 10 -99.73 63.34 -47.59
CA PRO A 10 -98.36 63.13 -48.04
C PRO A 10 -98.28 63.45 -49.53
N THR A 11 -97.30 64.27 -49.91
CA THR A 11 -97.03 64.63 -51.30
C THR A 11 -96.99 63.34 -52.11
N ARG A 12 -97.97 63.16 -53.00
CA ARG A 12 -98.12 61.92 -53.76
C ARG A 12 -96.97 61.86 -54.76
N PHE A 13 -96.08 60.89 -54.59
CA PHE A 13 -95.01 60.63 -55.53
C PHE A 13 -95.60 60.33 -56.91
N THR A 14 -94.98 60.91 -57.93
CA THR A 14 -95.26 60.54 -59.32
C THR A 14 -94.83 59.11 -59.56
N LEU A 15 -95.46 58.44 -60.54
CA LEU A 15 -95.08 57.08 -60.94
C LEU A 15 -93.58 57.01 -61.31
N ASN A 16 -93.03 58.08 -61.89
CA ASN A 16 -91.60 58.20 -62.20
C ASN A 16 -90.71 58.29 -60.96
N GLU A 17 -91.10 59.04 -59.92
CA GLU A 17 -90.37 59.09 -58.63
C GLU A 17 -90.41 57.73 -57.90
N TRP A 18 -91.54 57.02 -57.98
CA TRP A 18 -91.67 55.66 -57.45
C TRP A 18 -90.76 54.68 -58.21
N HIS A 19 -90.74 54.74 -59.55
CA HIS A 19 -89.83 53.92 -60.37
C HIS A 19 -88.35 54.24 -60.07
N TYR A 20 -87.99 55.52 -59.97
CA TYR A 20 -86.62 55.95 -59.67
C TYR A 20 -86.16 55.52 -58.27
N ASN A 21 -86.98 55.72 -57.23
CA ASN A 21 -86.65 55.30 -55.87
C ASN A 21 -86.52 53.78 -55.75
N ASN A 22 -87.43 53.00 -56.35
CA ASN A 22 -87.31 51.54 -56.34
C ASN A 22 -86.10 51.06 -57.14
N GLN A 23 -85.78 51.68 -58.28
CA GLN A 23 -84.58 51.36 -59.05
C GLN A 23 -83.30 51.73 -58.28
N PHE A 24 -83.28 52.87 -57.59
CA PHE A 24 -82.17 53.30 -56.74
C PHE A 24 -82.00 52.37 -55.53
N ARG A 25 -83.07 52.03 -54.82
CA ARG A 25 -83.06 51.08 -53.69
C ARG A 25 -82.66 49.68 -54.12
N TYR A 26 -83.10 49.22 -55.30
CA TYR A 26 -82.68 47.96 -55.89
C TYR A 26 -81.17 47.96 -56.17
N ARG A 27 -80.64 49.00 -56.83
CA ARG A 27 -79.20 49.16 -57.08
C ARG A 27 -78.38 49.25 -55.78
N CYS A 28 -78.85 49.97 -54.77
CA CYS A 28 -78.18 50.02 -53.47
C CYS A 28 -78.20 48.67 -52.74
N SER A 29 -79.30 47.93 -52.82
CA SER A 29 -79.42 46.58 -52.25
C SER A 29 -78.52 45.59 -52.97
N GLU A 30 -78.46 45.66 -54.31
CA GLU A 30 -77.59 44.84 -55.15
C GLU A 30 -76.11 45.13 -54.86
N ALA A 31 -75.72 46.41 -54.79
CA ALA A 31 -74.35 46.78 -54.41
C ALA A 31 -73.97 46.36 -52.97
N GLN A 32 -74.92 46.39 -52.03
CA GLN A 32 -74.70 45.91 -50.65
C GLN A 32 -74.61 44.38 -50.59
N GLN A 33 -75.42 43.66 -51.39
CA GLN A 33 -75.33 42.21 -51.54
C GLN A 33 -73.99 41.80 -52.13
N GLU A 34 -73.56 42.43 -53.23
CA GLU A 34 -72.24 42.20 -53.82
C GLU A 34 -71.10 42.49 -52.83
N SER A 35 -71.19 43.57 -52.05
CA SER A 35 -70.20 43.86 -51.01
C SER A 35 -70.22 42.83 -49.88
N SER A 36 -71.40 42.36 -49.47
CA SER A 36 -71.54 41.33 -48.44
C SER A 36 -71.01 39.98 -48.91
N ASP A 37 -71.33 39.58 -50.13
CA ASP A 37 -70.84 38.34 -50.76
C ASP A 37 -69.33 38.38 -50.91
N ARG A 38 -68.75 39.55 -51.26
CA ARG A 38 -67.30 39.75 -51.29
C ARG A 38 -66.67 39.60 -49.90
N ILE A 39 -67.24 40.22 -48.87
CA ILE A 39 -66.74 40.13 -47.49
C ILE A 39 -66.85 38.70 -46.97
N LEU A 40 -67.96 37.99 -47.24
CA LEU A 40 -68.12 36.59 -46.87
C LEU A 40 -67.11 35.70 -47.58
N ALA A 41 -66.90 35.89 -48.89
CA ALA A 41 -65.89 35.15 -49.65
C ALA A 41 -64.46 35.45 -49.18
N GLU A 42 -64.17 36.69 -48.77
CA GLU A 42 -62.88 37.07 -48.18
C GLU A 42 -62.70 36.49 -46.77
N ALA A 43 -63.73 36.55 -45.93
CA ALA A 43 -63.73 35.97 -44.58
C ALA A 43 -63.57 34.44 -44.62
N THR A 44 -64.28 33.74 -45.50
CA THR A 44 -64.14 32.28 -45.69
C THR A 44 -62.72 31.94 -46.11
N ARG A 45 -62.17 32.63 -47.12
CA ARG A 45 -60.78 32.42 -47.55
C ARG A 45 -59.78 32.73 -46.43
N ALA A 46 -60.01 33.76 -45.65
CA ALA A 46 -59.16 34.10 -44.51
C ALA A 46 -59.21 33.02 -43.41
N CYS A 47 -60.38 32.47 -43.11
CA CYS A 47 -60.56 31.36 -42.16
C CYS A 47 -59.88 30.07 -42.64
N GLU A 48 -60.03 29.72 -43.92
CA GLU A 48 -59.38 28.54 -44.52
C GLU A 48 -57.86 28.70 -44.50
N LEU A 49 -57.34 29.85 -44.94
CA LEU A 49 -55.91 30.14 -44.90
C LEU A 49 -55.37 30.11 -43.47
N ALA A 50 -56.09 30.67 -42.50
CA ALA A 50 -55.71 30.63 -41.10
C ALA A 50 -55.68 29.20 -40.53
N ALA A 51 -56.65 28.35 -40.92
CA ALA A 51 -56.69 26.95 -40.53
C ALA A 51 -55.50 26.17 -41.11
N GLU A 52 -55.17 26.37 -42.39
CA GLU A 52 -53.99 25.76 -43.03
C GLU A 52 -52.69 26.22 -42.38
N ILE A 53 -52.53 27.52 -42.10
CA ILE A 53 -51.36 28.06 -41.39
C ILE A 53 -51.23 27.43 -39.99
N ALA A 54 -52.33 27.35 -39.23
CA ALA A 54 -52.32 26.79 -37.88
C ALA A 54 -51.95 25.30 -37.90
N LYS A 55 -52.52 24.53 -38.83
CA LYS A 55 -52.22 23.11 -39.01
C LYS A 55 -50.77 22.88 -39.42
N ALA A 56 -50.27 23.60 -40.43
CA ALA A 56 -48.89 23.49 -40.89
C ALA A 56 -47.89 23.85 -39.78
N ASN A 57 -48.15 24.92 -39.01
CA ASN A 57 -47.31 25.29 -37.87
C ASN A 57 -47.30 24.22 -36.78
N LYS A 58 -48.45 23.58 -36.50
CA LYS A 58 -48.54 22.47 -35.55
C LYS A 58 -47.74 21.26 -36.03
N GLU A 59 -47.94 20.84 -37.28
CA GLU A 59 -47.24 19.68 -37.86
C GLU A 59 -45.72 19.88 -37.85
N GLU A 60 -45.23 21.07 -38.24
CA GLU A 60 -43.79 21.40 -38.16
C GLU A 60 -43.30 21.39 -36.71
N THR A 61 -44.03 21.99 -35.77
CA THR A 61 -43.63 22.03 -34.36
C THR A 61 -43.58 20.64 -33.73
N ASP A 62 -44.59 19.81 -33.98
CA ASP A 62 -44.66 18.42 -33.52
C ASP A 62 -43.50 17.60 -34.12
N HIS A 63 -43.18 17.82 -35.40
CA HIS A 63 -42.03 17.20 -36.04
C HIS A 63 -40.71 17.60 -35.36
N ARG A 64 -40.48 18.90 -35.10
CA ARG A 64 -39.28 19.39 -34.40
C ARG A 64 -39.18 18.89 -32.96
N LEU A 65 -40.30 18.80 -32.24
CA LEU A 65 -40.34 18.21 -30.91
C LEU A 65 -39.94 16.73 -30.95
N GLN A 66 -40.44 15.99 -31.94
CA GLN A 66 -40.08 14.58 -32.10
C GLN A 66 -38.60 14.38 -32.45
N GLU A 67 -38.02 15.23 -33.32
CA GLU A 67 -36.57 15.25 -33.58
C GLU A 67 -35.78 15.51 -32.28
N LYS A 68 -36.19 16.53 -31.52
CA LYS A 68 -35.49 16.90 -30.29
C LYS A 68 -35.55 15.81 -29.21
N LEU A 69 -36.69 15.12 -29.07
CA LEU A 69 -36.83 13.97 -28.19
C LEU A 69 -35.84 12.85 -28.55
N ASN A 70 -35.69 12.55 -29.85
CA ASN A 70 -34.75 11.56 -30.32
C ASN A 70 -33.30 11.92 -29.97
N ASP A 71 -32.91 13.19 -30.12
CA ASP A 71 -31.58 13.68 -29.73
C ASP A 71 -31.31 13.52 -28.23
N ILE A 72 -32.28 13.90 -27.40
CA ILE A 72 -32.13 13.80 -25.94
C ILE A 72 -32.04 12.32 -25.52
N GLU A 73 -32.87 11.45 -26.10
CA GLU A 73 -32.86 10.02 -25.84
C GLU A 73 -31.52 9.38 -26.26
N PHE A 74 -30.97 9.79 -27.41
CA PHE A 74 -29.64 9.36 -27.86
C PHE A 74 -28.55 9.76 -26.86
N ARG A 75 -28.50 11.04 -26.45
CA ARG A 75 -27.52 11.53 -25.47
C ARG A 75 -27.68 10.88 -24.10
N LYS A 76 -28.91 10.64 -23.65
CA LYS A 76 -29.19 9.93 -22.40
C LYS A 76 -28.65 8.50 -22.44
N LYS A 77 -28.84 7.77 -23.55
CA LYS A 77 -28.28 6.41 -23.72
C LYS A 77 -26.75 6.43 -23.66
N GLU A 78 -26.10 7.40 -24.29
CA GLU A 78 -24.64 7.57 -24.24
C GLU A 78 -24.15 7.83 -22.80
N LEU A 79 -24.80 8.75 -22.08
CA LEU A 79 -24.51 9.06 -20.68
C LEU A 79 -24.71 7.85 -19.76
N LEU A 80 -25.77 7.07 -19.95
CA LEU A 80 -26.01 5.84 -19.17
C LEU A 80 -24.91 4.79 -19.37
N ARG A 81 -24.43 4.63 -20.61
CA ARG A 81 -23.31 3.71 -20.91
C ARG A 81 -22.05 4.15 -20.18
N ILE A 82 -21.65 5.41 -20.32
CA ILE A 82 -20.40 5.87 -19.72
C ILE A 82 -20.46 5.98 -18.19
N ARG A 83 -21.64 6.27 -17.64
CA ARG A 83 -21.93 6.18 -16.20
C ARG A 83 -21.61 4.79 -15.66
N LYS A 84 -22.07 3.75 -16.35
CA LYS A 84 -21.81 2.36 -15.97
C LYS A 84 -20.31 2.06 -15.98
N ASP A 85 -19.59 2.49 -17.01
CA ASP A 85 -18.14 2.27 -17.13
C ASP A 85 -17.37 2.98 -16.00
N VAL A 86 -17.73 4.22 -15.68
CA VAL A 86 -17.12 4.98 -14.56
C VAL A 86 -17.40 4.29 -13.23
N ALA A 87 -18.63 3.83 -12.98
CA ALA A 87 -18.99 3.12 -11.76
C ALA A 87 -18.19 1.83 -11.59
N LEU A 88 -18.10 1.02 -12.66
CA LEU A 88 -17.30 -0.22 -12.65
C LEU A 88 -15.82 0.04 -12.35
N GLU A 89 -15.23 1.10 -12.89
CA GLU A 89 -13.84 1.44 -12.59
C GLU A 89 -13.65 2.00 -11.18
N ILE A 90 -14.63 2.70 -10.60
CA ILE A 90 -14.60 3.12 -9.18
C ILE A 90 -14.58 1.91 -8.27
N ASP A 91 -15.46 0.92 -8.53
CA ASP A 91 -15.52 -0.31 -7.74
C ASP A 91 -14.20 -1.10 -7.86
N ALA A 92 -13.68 -1.22 -9.08
CA ALA A 92 -12.39 -1.88 -9.31
C ALA A 92 -11.24 -1.16 -8.60
N LEU A 93 -11.12 0.18 -8.70
CA LEU A 93 -10.09 0.93 -7.98
C LEU A 93 -10.23 0.79 -6.46
N SER A 94 -11.46 0.69 -5.95
CA SER A 94 -11.71 0.46 -4.52
C SER A 94 -11.17 -0.90 -4.08
N MET A 95 -11.37 -1.96 -4.87
CA MET A 95 -10.77 -3.28 -4.61
C MET A 95 -9.23 -3.21 -4.63
N TYR A 96 -8.63 -2.51 -5.60
CA TYR A 96 -7.18 -2.34 -5.66
C TYR A 96 -6.62 -1.53 -4.47
N LYS A 97 -7.38 -0.56 -3.98
CA LYS A 97 -7.02 0.22 -2.79
C LYS A 97 -7.02 -0.65 -1.52
N GLU A 98 -7.97 -1.58 -1.40
CA GLU A 98 -7.96 -2.57 -0.31
C GLU A 98 -6.77 -3.52 -0.45
N ARG A 99 -6.47 -4.04 -1.65
CA ARG A 99 -5.26 -4.86 -1.90
C ARG A 99 -3.97 -4.14 -1.50
N LEU A 100 -3.83 -2.85 -1.83
CA LEU A 100 -2.70 -2.02 -1.38
C LEU A 100 -2.65 -1.86 0.14
N THR A 101 -3.80 -1.70 0.79
CA THR A 101 -3.89 -1.61 2.26
C THR A 101 -3.44 -2.91 2.92
N ASP A 102 -3.92 -4.05 2.40
CA ASP A 102 -3.50 -5.37 2.85
C ASP A 102 -2.01 -5.59 2.61
N ALA A 103 -1.46 -5.03 1.52
CA ALA A 103 -0.03 -5.08 1.24
C ALA A 103 0.85 -4.25 2.17
N LEU A 104 0.35 -3.10 2.60
CA LEU A 104 1.06 -2.23 3.51
C LEU A 104 1.08 -2.76 4.95
N LYS A 105 0.06 -3.52 5.38
CA LYS A 105 -0.05 -4.03 6.76
C LYS A 105 1.17 -4.84 7.24
N PRO A 106 1.61 -5.92 6.56
CA PRO A 106 2.74 -6.73 7.02
C PRO A 106 4.08 -5.99 6.92
N VAL A 107 4.24 -5.14 5.90
CA VAL A 107 5.44 -4.30 5.71
C VAL A 107 5.62 -3.34 6.89
N ARG A 108 4.55 -2.65 7.30
CA ARG A 108 4.55 -1.67 8.40
C ARG A 108 4.64 -2.30 9.78
N ARG A 109 3.78 -3.28 10.05
CA ARG A 109 3.59 -3.79 11.42
C ARG A 109 4.61 -4.82 11.83
N ASN A 110 5.10 -5.63 10.89
CA ASN A 110 5.87 -6.83 11.22
C ASN A 110 7.31 -6.76 10.71
N ALA A 111 7.49 -6.60 9.40
CA ALA A 111 8.80 -6.73 8.77
C ALA A 111 9.83 -5.72 9.29
N LEU A 112 9.49 -4.42 9.31
CA LEU A 112 10.41 -3.38 9.77
C LEU A 112 10.78 -3.55 11.25
N ALA A 113 9.77 -3.81 12.09
CA ALA A 113 9.94 -4.00 13.52
C ALA A 113 10.81 -5.22 13.84
N ILE A 114 10.65 -6.33 13.12
CA ILE A 114 11.50 -7.51 13.29
C ILE A 114 12.94 -7.20 12.85
N CYS A 115 13.12 -6.53 11.72
CA CYS A 115 14.45 -6.14 11.24
C CYS A 115 15.18 -5.26 12.27
N GLU A 116 14.49 -4.27 12.84
CA GLU A 116 15.05 -3.39 13.89
C GLU A 116 15.31 -4.13 15.20
N LYS A 117 14.45 -5.07 15.60
CA LYS A 117 14.70 -5.95 16.75
C LYS A 117 15.92 -6.83 16.53
N CYS A 118 16.12 -7.40 15.34
CA CYS A 118 17.30 -8.20 15.04
C CYS A 118 18.59 -7.37 15.10
N LEU A 119 18.58 -6.14 14.59
CA LEU A 119 19.72 -5.22 14.71
C LEU A 119 20.03 -4.94 16.19
N THR A 120 19.01 -4.58 16.97
CA THR A 120 19.16 -4.27 18.40
C THR A 120 19.63 -5.49 19.21
N ALA A 121 19.07 -6.67 18.97
CA ALA A 121 19.48 -7.90 19.64
C ALA A 121 20.97 -8.20 19.40
N ARG A 122 21.45 -7.96 18.18
CA ARG A 122 22.85 -8.19 17.81
C ARG A 122 23.84 -7.20 18.41
N GLU A 123 23.39 -6.02 18.86
CA GLU A 123 24.23 -5.11 19.66
C GLU A 123 24.60 -5.70 21.03
N HIS A 124 23.89 -6.73 21.50
CA HIS A 124 24.16 -7.41 22.77
C HIS A 124 25.17 -8.57 22.65
N ARG A 125 25.75 -8.79 21.46
CA ARG A 125 26.86 -9.73 21.29
C ARG A 125 28.09 -9.25 22.04
N LEU A 126 28.91 -10.20 22.47
CA LEU A 126 30.02 -9.93 23.38
C LEU A 126 31.38 -10.04 22.68
N GLY A 127 32.33 -9.22 23.12
CA GLY A 127 33.74 -9.30 22.73
C GLY A 127 33.95 -9.27 21.22
N ILE A 128 34.76 -10.22 20.73
CA ILE A 128 35.15 -10.29 19.31
C ILE A 128 34.00 -10.66 18.37
N ASP A 129 32.85 -11.10 18.87
CA ASP A 129 31.69 -11.44 18.02
C ASP A 129 30.78 -10.23 17.73
N LEU A 130 31.00 -9.10 18.40
CA LEU A 130 30.37 -7.83 18.06
C LEU A 130 31.07 -7.22 16.84
N VAL A 131 30.78 -7.80 15.67
CA VAL A 131 31.42 -7.45 14.39
C VAL A 131 30.39 -7.09 13.32
N HIS A 132 30.81 -6.19 12.43
CA HIS A 132 30.05 -5.82 11.24
C HIS A 132 30.17 -6.89 10.16
N ASP A 133 29.39 -7.96 10.31
CA ASP A 133 29.36 -9.10 9.40
C ASP A 133 28.29 -8.96 8.30
N ASP A 134 28.20 -9.96 7.43
CA ASP A 134 27.25 -9.94 6.31
C ASP A 134 25.79 -9.99 6.74
N VAL A 135 25.50 -10.47 7.96
CA VAL A 135 24.13 -10.43 8.50
C VAL A 135 23.73 -9.00 8.79
N GLU A 136 24.61 -8.21 9.43
CA GLU A 136 24.31 -6.82 9.72
C GLU A 136 24.14 -6.00 8.44
N LYS A 137 25.01 -6.20 7.44
CA LYS A 137 24.86 -5.56 6.11
C LYS A 137 23.52 -5.90 5.47
N ASN A 138 23.11 -7.17 5.51
CA ASN A 138 21.85 -7.60 4.93
C ASN A 138 20.63 -7.08 5.71
N LEU A 139 20.69 -7.02 7.04
CA LEU A 139 19.65 -6.41 7.88
C LEU A 139 19.50 -4.91 7.56
N LEU A 140 20.59 -4.16 7.44
CA LEU A 140 20.55 -2.74 7.08
C LEU A 140 19.94 -2.53 5.69
N LYS A 141 20.32 -3.37 4.72
CA LYS A 141 19.75 -3.36 3.36
C LYS A 141 18.28 -3.75 3.37
N GLU A 142 17.88 -4.75 4.15
CA GLU A 142 16.48 -5.16 4.32
C GLU A 142 15.64 -4.04 4.91
N ARG A 143 16.12 -3.33 5.94
CA ARG A 143 15.49 -2.13 6.48
C ARG A 143 15.26 -1.07 5.42
N GLU A 144 16.24 -0.84 4.55
CA GLU A 144 16.12 0.10 3.43
C GLU A 144 15.07 -0.34 2.40
N VAL A 145 15.09 -1.62 1.99
CA VAL A 145 14.11 -2.17 1.04
C VAL A 145 12.69 -2.08 1.60
N ILE A 146 12.50 -2.41 2.89
CA ILE A 146 11.20 -2.30 3.58
C ILE A 146 10.69 -0.85 3.57
N ARG A 147 11.54 0.13 3.91
CA ARG A 147 11.15 1.55 3.91
C ARG A 147 10.83 2.06 2.50
N ARG A 148 11.60 1.64 1.49
CA ARG A 148 11.31 1.99 0.08
C ARG A 148 9.97 1.39 -0.38
N ALA A 149 9.71 0.13 -0.04
CA ALA A 149 8.45 -0.55 -0.33
C ALA A 149 7.26 0.17 0.32
N GLU A 150 7.38 0.51 1.61
CA GLU A 150 6.34 1.24 2.33
C GLU A 150 6.02 2.58 1.67
N ASN A 151 7.05 3.39 1.38
CA ASN A 151 6.86 4.72 0.78
C ASN A 151 6.25 4.63 -0.63
N LEU A 152 6.68 3.65 -1.43
CA LEU A 152 6.15 3.43 -2.77
C LEU A 152 4.68 3.06 -2.71
N LEU A 153 4.32 2.05 -1.91
CA LEU A 153 2.95 1.58 -1.79
C LEU A 153 2.02 2.63 -1.18
N ASP A 154 2.49 3.42 -0.21
CA ASP A 154 1.73 4.52 0.39
C ASP A 154 1.43 5.64 -0.62
N ARG A 155 2.41 5.99 -1.46
CA ARG A 155 2.23 6.96 -2.54
C ARG A 155 1.17 6.47 -3.53
N ILE A 156 1.28 5.21 -3.98
CA ILE A 156 0.32 4.61 -4.92
C ILE A 156 -1.08 4.53 -4.30
N TRP A 157 -1.19 4.22 -3.01
CA TRP A 157 -2.46 4.19 -2.28
C TRP A 157 -3.12 5.58 -2.25
N LYS A 158 -2.34 6.64 -2.01
CA LYS A 158 -2.82 8.04 -2.05
C LYS A 158 -3.27 8.44 -3.47
N GLU A 159 -2.47 8.11 -4.49
CA GLU A 159 -2.81 8.35 -5.90
C GLU A 159 -4.11 7.62 -6.30
N THR A 160 -4.30 6.39 -5.83
CA THR A 160 -5.54 5.60 -6.04
C THR A 160 -6.74 6.26 -5.37
N GLY A 161 -6.58 6.75 -4.14
CA GLY A 161 -7.63 7.48 -3.43
C GLY A 161 -8.05 8.76 -4.16
N GLU A 162 -7.09 9.51 -4.70
CA GLU A 162 -7.37 10.72 -5.47
C GLU A 162 -8.04 10.41 -6.82
N GLN A 163 -7.63 9.34 -7.49
CA GLN A 163 -8.27 8.89 -8.73
C GLN A 163 -9.74 8.48 -8.48
N ILE A 164 -10.02 7.75 -7.39
CA ILE A 164 -11.41 7.42 -6.99
C ILE A 164 -12.22 8.70 -6.76
N ARG A 165 -11.64 9.71 -6.10
CA ARG A 165 -12.32 10.99 -5.83
C ARG A 165 -12.67 11.71 -7.13
N LYS A 166 -11.74 11.78 -8.09
CA LYS A 166 -11.97 12.37 -9.42
C LYS A 166 -13.06 11.62 -10.20
N SER A 167 -13.01 10.30 -10.24
CA SER A 167 -14.04 9.49 -10.91
C SER A 167 -15.42 9.70 -10.28
N LYS A 168 -15.53 9.80 -8.95
CA LYS A 168 -16.81 10.12 -8.26
C LYS A 168 -17.33 11.52 -8.60
N ALA A 169 -16.45 12.52 -8.72
CA ALA A 169 -16.85 13.85 -9.14
C ALA A 169 -17.39 13.86 -10.58
N THR A 170 -16.74 13.12 -11.49
CA THR A 170 -17.25 12.94 -12.86
C THR A 170 -18.59 12.22 -12.90
N LEU A 171 -18.77 11.19 -12.05
CA LEU A 171 -20.04 10.49 -11.92
C LEU A 171 -21.18 11.42 -11.50
N TYR A 172 -20.93 12.32 -10.54
CA TYR A 172 -21.91 13.33 -10.12
C TYR A 172 -22.37 14.23 -11.27
N TYR A 173 -21.44 14.71 -12.11
CA TYR A 173 -21.80 15.54 -13.27
C TYR A 173 -22.61 14.79 -14.32
N ILE A 174 -22.31 13.50 -14.54
CA ILE A 174 -23.09 12.64 -15.43
C ILE A 174 -24.50 12.42 -14.87
N ASP A 175 -24.63 12.12 -13.58
CA ASP A 175 -25.93 11.89 -12.92
C ASP A 175 -26.82 13.15 -13.00
N ARG A 176 -26.24 14.33 -12.79
CA ARG A 176 -26.96 15.61 -12.94
C ARG A 176 -27.41 15.87 -14.38
N ASP A 177 -26.57 15.59 -15.38
CA ASP A 177 -26.96 15.74 -16.79
C ASP A 177 -28.07 14.75 -17.17
N LEU A 178 -28.01 13.52 -16.67
CA LEU A 178 -29.07 12.51 -16.83
C LEU A 178 -30.40 12.97 -16.22
N GLU A 179 -30.40 13.51 -15.01
CA GLU A 179 -31.60 14.04 -14.35
C GLU A 179 -32.23 15.20 -15.15
N ASN A 180 -31.39 16.10 -15.67
CA ASN A 180 -31.83 17.18 -16.54
C ASN A 180 -32.41 16.66 -17.86
N LYS A 181 -31.77 15.66 -18.49
CA LYS A 181 -32.30 15.02 -19.70
C LYS A 181 -33.63 14.32 -19.43
N GLU A 182 -33.78 13.64 -18.29
CA GLU A 182 -35.04 12.97 -17.92
C GLU A 182 -36.18 13.96 -17.73
N SER A 183 -35.93 15.05 -17.01
CA SER A 183 -36.89 16.12 -16.80
C SER A 183 -37.32 16.75 -18.13
N ASN A 184 -36.35 17.01 -19.02
CA ASN A 184 -36.63 17.53 -20.36
C ASN A 184 -37.47 16.55 -21.19
N LEU A 185 -37.10 15.26 -21.24
CA LEU A 185 -37.90 14.24 -21.94
C LEU A 185 -39.34 14.18 -21.42
N HIS A 186 -39.55 14.33 -20.11
CA HIS A 186 -40.90 14.33 -19.54
C HIS A 186 -41.73 15.53 -20.04
N ILE A 187 -41.15 16.72 -20.03
CA ILE A 187 -41.79 17.96 -20.50
C ILE A 187 -42.12 17.85 -22.00
N ASP A 188 -41.13 17.53 -22.82
CA ASP A 188 -41.28 17.53 -24.27
C ASP A 188 -42.19 16.40 -24.77
N ARG A 189 -42.16 15.21 -24.12
CA ARG A 189 -43.14 14.15 -24.41
C ARG A 189 -44.55 14.62 -24.09
N ARG A 190 -44.75 15.24 -22.93
CA ARG A 190 -46.08 15.79 -22.57
C ARG A 190 -46.56 16.80 -23.59
N ASN A 191 -45.69 17.75 -24.00
CA ASN A 191 -46.03 18.76 -25.00
C ASN A 191 -46.39 18.14 -26.36
N LEU A 192 -45.65 17.12 -26.81
CA LEU A 192 -45.94 16.42 -28.06
C LEU A 192 -47.31 15.71 -28.06
N PHE A 193 -47.75 15.20 -26.90
CA PHE A 193 -49.05 14.53 -26.77
C PHE A 193 -50.23 15.46 -26.51
N MET A 194 -49.99 16.76 -26.27
CA MET A 194 -51.06 17.74 -26.06
C MET A 194 -51.80 18.03 -27.36
N LYS A 195 -53.12 18.17 -27.25
CA LYS A 195 -54.03 18.48 -28.36
C LYS A 195 -54.67 19.84 -28.13
N GLU A 196 -55.02 20.51 -29.22
CA GLU A 196 -55.72 21.80 -29.23
C GLU A 196 -57.10 21.77 -28.53
N THR A 197 -57.64 20.58 -28.28
CA THR A 197 -58.91 20.35 -27.57
C THR A 197 -58.74 20.09 -26.06
N ASP A 198 -57.51 20.12 -25.54
CA ASP A 198 -57.27 19.80 -24.12
C ASP A 198 -57.79 20.89 -23.17
N PHE A 199 -58.35 20.48 -22.04
CA PHE A 199 -59.02 21.39 -21.08
C PHE A 199 -58.08 22.35 -20.34
N ASN A 200 -56.76 22.08 -20.32
CA ASN A 200 -55.77 22.84 -19.55
C ASN A 200 -54.94 23.81 -20.43
N LEU A 201 -55.45 24.18 -21.60
CA LEU A 201 -54.80 25.16 -22.47
C LEU A 201 -55.13 26.58 -22.00
N SER A 202 -54.16 27.49 -22.08
CA SER A 202 -54.36 28.90 -21.74
C SER A 202 -53.55 29.80 -22.66
N ILE A 203 -54.08 30.99 -22.94
CA ILE A 203 -53.38 32.03 -23.67
C ILE A 203 -52.67 32.91 -22.64
N TYR A 204 -51.36 33.08 -22.82
CA TYR A 204 -50.60 33.98 -21.98
C TYR A 204 -50.94 35.44 -22.31
N HIS A 205 -51.53 36.17 -21.36
CA HIS A 205 -51.94 37.58 -21.49
C HIS A 205 -51.00 38.56 -20.76
N GLY A 206 -49.82 38.12 -20.32
CA GLY A 206 -48.86 38.99 -19.64
C GLY A 206 -48.25 40.03 -20.58
N THR A 207 -47.87 41.18 -20.02
CA THR A 207 -47.27 42.30 -20.76
C THR A 207 -45.79 42.10 -21.09
N SER A 208 -45.12 41.19 -20.38
CA SER A 208 -43.73 40.80 -20.64
C SER A 208 -43.72 39.54 -21.50
N PRO A 209 -42.89 39.45 -22.56
CA PRO A 209 -42.68 38.19 -23.26
C PRO A 209 -42.26 37.08 -22.29
N LEU A 210 -42.66 35.83 -22.56
CA LEU A 210 -42.08 34.68 -21.87
C LEU A 210 -40.56 34.69 -22.06
N ASP A 211 -39.83 34.45 -20.97
CA ASP A 211 -38.37 34.46 -21.00
C ASP A 211 -37.84 33.49 -22.06
N LYS A 212 -36.97 33.98 -22.93
CA LYS A 212 -36.34 33.17 -23.96
C LYS A 212 -35.26 32.28 -23.34
N SER A 213 -35.04 31.12 -23.96
CA SER A 213 -33.96 30.20 -23.58
C SER A 213 -32.61 30.92 -23.52
N ALA A 214 -31.92 30.79 -22.38
CA ALA A 214 -30.60 31.37 -22.17
C ALA A 214 -29.45 30.50 -22.73
N VAL A 215 -29.73 29.23 -23.07
CA VAL A 215 -28.73 28.25 -23.53
C VAL A 215 -28.97 27.93 -25.00
N THR A 216 -27.93 28.07 -25.81
CA THR A 216 -27.95 27.70 -27.23
C THR A 216 -27.84 26.18 -27.43
N LEU A 217 -28.25 25.69 -28.61
CA LEU A 217 -28.14 24.26 -28.94
C LEU A 217 -26.68 23.77 -28.85
N ASN A 218 -25.73 24.57 -29.34
CA ASN A 218 -24.31 24.24 -29.30
C ASN A 218 -23.79 24.13 -27.86
N GLU A 219 -24.21 25.04 -26.96
CA GLU A 219 -23.85 24.96 -25.53
C GLU A 219 -24.43 23.72 -24.85
N TRP A 220 -25.67 23.33 -25.19
CA TRP A 220 -26.29 22.11 -24.70
C TRP A 220 -25.53 20.84 -25.14
N GLU A 221 -25.11 20.77 -26.41
CA GLU A 221 -24.31 19.67 -26.93
C GLU A 221 -22.93 19.61 -26.28
N LEU A 222 -22.26 20.77 -26.19
CA LEU A 222 -20.92 20.89 -25.62
C LEU A 222 -20.88 20.43 -24.16
N GLN A 223 -21.92 20.75 -23.38
CA GLN A 223 -22.00 20.34 -21.98
C GLN A 223 -22.00 18.81 -21.83
N THR A 224 -22.83 18.10 -22.60
CA THR A 224 -22.89 16.64 -22.57
C THR A 224 -21.62 16.01 -23.15
N ASN A 225 -21.09 16.55 -24.26
CA ASN A 225 -19.83 16.09 -24.85
C ASN A 225 -18.65 16.24 -23.87
N SER A 226 -18.60 17.34 -23.11
CA SER A 226 -17.57 17.57 -22.09
C SER A 226 -17.63 16.54 -20.96
N ASN A 227 -18.83 16.18 -20.51
CA ASN A 227 -19.04 15.11 -19.53
C ASN A 227 -18.52 13.76 -20.08
N VAL A 228 -18.84 13.44 -21.33
CA VAL A 228 -18.40 12.19 -21.99
C VAL A 228 -16.88 12.14 -22.14
N VAL A 229 -16.24 13.22 -22.59
CA VAL A 229 -14.78 13.30 -22.73
C VAL A 229 -14.09 13.17 -21.37
N SER A 230 -14.57 13.89 -20.36
CA SER A 230 -14.02 13.83 -19.01
C SER A 230 -14.15 12.43 -18.42
N ALA A 231 -15.29 11.76 -18.60
CA ALA A 231 -15.52 10.40 -18.12
C ALA A 231 -14.60 9.38 -18.80
N ASN A 232 -14.44 9.46 -20.11
CA ASN A 232 -13.51 8.59 -20.85
C ASN A 232 -12.06 8.78 -20.38
N LYS A 233 -11.66 10.03 -20.08
CA LYS A 233 -10.34 10.33 -19.52
C LYS A 233 -10.14 9.68 -18.16
N GLU A 234 -11.11 9.79 -17.25
CA GLU A 234 -11.02 9.18 -15.92
C GLU A 234 -11.03 7.65 -15.98
N VAL A 235 -11.85 7.03 -16.84
CA VAL A 235 -11.85 5.57 -17.08
C VAL A 235 -10.49 5.08 -17.59
N ASN A 236 -9.91 5.77 -18.58
CA ASN A 236 -8.59 5.40 -19.11
C ASN A 236 -7.47 5.58 -18.08
N SER A 237 -7.56 6.63 -17.25
CA SER A 237 -6.61 6.88 -16.16
C SER A 237 -6.71 5.78 -15.09
N ALA A 238 -7.93 5.38 -14.72
CA ALA A 238 -8.18 4.28 -13.79
C ALA A 238 -7.60 2.95 -14.27
N LYS A 239 -7.82 2.58 -15.54
CA LYS A 239 -7.28 1.36 -16.14
C LYS A 239 -5.75 1.33 -16.10
N ARG A 240 -5.11 2.43 -16.52
CA ARG A 240 -3.64 2.56 -16.48
C ARG A 240 -3.10 2.44 -15.05
N LEU A 241 -3.77 3.09 -14.09
CA LEU A 241 -3.39 3.04 -12.70
C LEU A 241 -3.48 1.61 -12.13
N ARG A 242 -4.53 0.86 -12.47
CA ARG A 242 -4.65 -0.56 -12.06
C ARG A 242 -3.51 -1.42 -12.57
N CYS A 243 -3.17 -1.32 -13.85
CA CYS A 243 -2.04 -2.05 -14.42
C CYS A 243 -0.71 -1.67 -13.72
N TYR A 244 -0.54 -0.38 -13.41
CA TYR A 244 0.62 0.09 -12.66
C TYR A 244 0.66 -0.47 -11.24
N ILE A 245 -0.48 -0.49 -10.53
CA ILE A 245 -0.59 -1.07 -9.18
C ILE A 245 -0.21 -2.55 -9.19
N ASP A 246 -0.73 -3.35 -10.12
CA ASP A 246 -0.41 -4.79 -10.20
C ASP A 246 1.10 -5.01 -10.42
N ALA A 247 1.72 -4.25 -11.34
CA ALA A 247 3.14 -4.34 -11.60
C ALA A 247 3.99 -3.96 -10.38
N MET A 248 3.64 -2.87 -9.70
CA MET A 248 4.37 -2.39 -8.53
C MET A 248 4.18 -3.28 -7.31
N LEU A 249 2.98 -3.83 -7.09
CA LEU A 249 2.73 -4.81 -6.03
C LEU A 249 3.61 -6.05 -6.23
N LYS A 250 3.61 -6.61 -7.44
CA LYS A 250 4.43 -7.77 -7.76
C LYS A 250 5.91 -7.51 -7.53
N GLN A 251 6.43 -6.43 -8.12
CA GLN A 251 7.84 -6.05 -7.97
C GLN A 251 8.22 -5.84 -6.49
N THR A 252 7.38 -5.14 -5.73
CA THR A 252 7.65 -4.85 -4.32
C THR A 252 7.69 -6.13 -3.49
N VAL A 253 6.76 -7.06 -3.72
CA VAL A 253 6.75 -8.37 -3.03
C VAL A 253 7.97 -9.20 -3.38
N ASP A 254 8.38 -9.22 -4.66
CA ASP A 254 9.54 -9.96 -5.13
C ASP A 254 10.85 -9.39 -4.55
N ASP A 255 10.99 -8.06 -4.49
CA ASP A 255 12.14 -7.38 -3.89
C ASP A 255 12.24 -7.66 -2.38
N LEU A 256 11.11 -7.61 -1.65
CA LEU A 256 11.04 -7.90 -0.23
C LEU A 256 11.39 -9.36 0.08
N LYS A 257 10.86 -10.31 -0.69
CA LYS A 257 11.18 -11.74 -0.55
C LYS A 257 12.66 -12.00 -0.82
N THR A 258 13.16 -11.49 -1.93
CA THR A 258 14.57 -11.65 -2.32
C THR A 258 15.51 -11.15 -1.22
N GLN A 259 15.24 -9.97 -0.65
CA GLN A 259 16.08 -9.43 0.41
C GLN A 259 15.93 -10.17 1.74
N LYS A 260 14.72 -10.64 2.08
CA LYS A 260 14.50 -11.52 3.24
C LYS A 260 15.30 -12.81 3.12
N ASP A 261 15.26 -13.44 1.95
CA ASP A 261 15.94 -14.72 1.70
C ASP A 261 17.46 -14.55 1.75
N ALA A 262 18.00 -13.47 1.16
CA ALA A 262 19.41 -13.12 1.28
C ALA A 262 19.84 -12.91 2.74
N THR A 263 19.00 -12.23 3.54
CA THR A 263 19.28 -11.99 4.97
C THR A 263 19.21 -13.28 5.78
N ASN A 264 18.21 -14.13 5.52
CA ASN A 264 18.08 -15.44 6.18
C ASN A 264 19.24 -16.37 5.82
N GLU A 265 19.73 -16.32 4.59
CA GLU A 265 20.91 -17.07 4.17
C GLU A 265 22.18 -16.59 4.88
N ALA A 266 22.38 -15.28 4.98
CA ALA A 266 23.48 -14.72 5.75
C ALA A 266 23.44 -15.18 7.22
N PHE A 267 22.26 -15.19 7.85
CA PHE A 267 22.08 -15.73 9.21
C PHE A 267 22.47 -17.22 9.28
N ARG A 268 21.96 -18.06 8.37
CA ARG A 268 22.28 -19.51 8.35
C ARG A 268 23.79 -19.74 8.27
N GLN A 269 24.47 -19.05 7.36
CA GLN A 269 25.92 -19.16 7.19
C GLN A 269 26.66 -18.69 8.45
N ARG A 270 26.26 -17.56 9.04
CA ARG A 270 26.92 -17.00 10.23
C ARG A 270 26.72 -17.87 11.47
N ILE A 271 25.53 -18.44 11.65
CA ILE A 271 25.23 -19.39 12.72
C ILE A 271 26.11 -20.62 12.58
N GLU A 272 26.21 -21.19 11.37
CA GLU A 272 27.02 -22.40 11.16
C GLU A 272 28.51 -22.15 11.43
N GLN A 273 29.06 -21.05 10.90
CA GLN A 273 30.44 -20.64 11.21
C GLN A 273 30.69 -20.49 12.72
N THR A 274 29.71 -19.94 13.45
CA THR A 274 29.81 -19.74 14.91
C THR A 274 29.74 -21.08 15.66
N ARG A 275 28.88 -22.01 15.23
CA ARG A 275 28.81 -23.37 15.79
C ARG A 275 30.10 -24.13 15.55
N GLU A 276 30.64 -24.11 14.33
CA GLU A 276 31.91 -24.76 14.02
C GLU A 276 33.06 -24.21 14.89
N ALA A 277 33.14 -22.90 15.05
CA ALA A 277 34.14 -22.26 15.92
C ALA A 277 33.97 -22.71 17.38
N LYS A 278 32.72 -22.73 17.89
CA LYS A 278 32.42 -23.20 19.24
C LYS A 278 32.85 -24.66 19.45
N ILE A 279 32.50 -25.56 18.54
CA ILE A 279 32.87 -26.99 18.62
C ILE A 279 34.40 -27.16 18.66
N LYS A 280 35.13 -26.40 17.83
CA LYS A 280 36.61 -26.42 17.85
C LYS A 280 37.17 -25.98 19.22
N LEU A 281 36.60 -24.94 19.82
CA LEU A 281 36.99 -24.47 21.16
C LEU A 281 36.66 -25.51 22.24
N GLU A 282 35.50 -26.15 22.19
CA GLU A 282 35.10 -27.21 23.13
C GLU A 282 36.02 -28.43 23.05
N ILE A 283 36.44 -28.83 21.83
CA ILE A 283 37.42 -29.90 21.63
C ILE A 283 38.77 -29.51 22.26
N GLN A 284 39.27 -28.29 21.99
CA GLN A 284 40.53 -27.80 22.57
C GLN A 284 40.45 -27.72 24.10
N HIS A 285 39.34 -27.26 24.65
CA HIS A 285 39.10 -27.20 26.09
C HIS A 285 39.17 -28.59 26.73
N SER A 286 38.52 -29.58 26.11
CA SER A 286 38.56 -30.97 26.60
C SER A 286 39.99 -31.54 26.62
N GLU A 287 40.82 -31.17 25.65
CA GLU A 287 42.22 -31.61 25.57
C GLU A 287 43.09 -30.92 26.62
N VAL A 288 42.90 -29.61 26.84
CA VAL A 288 43.57 -28.87 27.91
C VAL A 288 43.23 -29.45 29.28
N ILE A 289 41.97 -29.83 29.54
CA ILE A 289 41.58 -30.50 30.80
C ILE A 289 42.32 -31.83 30.99
N LYS A 290 42.44 -32.66 29.94
CA LYS A 290 43.22 -33.90 30.03
C LYS A 290 44.68 -33.63 30.38
N GLN A 291 45.28 -32.62 29.75
CA GLN A 291 46.67 -32.22 30.03
C GLN A 291 46.84 -31.69 31.46
N ILE A 292 45.88 -30.91 31.98
CA ILE A 292 45.86 -30.44 33.37
C ILE A 292 45.87 -31.63 34.34
N ASN A 293 45.02 -32.63 34.12
CA ASN A 293 44.94 -33.83 34.98
C ASN A 293 46.23 -34.66 34.93
N ALA A 294 46.79 -34.84 33.73
CA ALA A 294 48.06 -35.53 33.54
C ALA A 294 49.23 -34.80 34.23
N MET A 295 49.31 -33.48 34.07
CA MET A 295 50.34 -32.65 34.70
C MET A 295 50.21 -32.64 36.22
N SER A 296 48.99 -32.54 36.75
CA SER A 296 48.73 -32.61 38.20
C SER A 296 49.16 -33.96 38.79
N SER A 297 48.87 -35.06 38.09
CA SER A 297 49.33 -36.40 38.48
C SER A 297 50.85 -36.54 38.42
N ASN A 298 51.49 -35.93 37.41
CA ASN A 298 52.94 -35.92 37.28
C ASN A 298 53.62 -35.13 38.40
N ILE A 299 53.08 -33.96 38.76
CA ILE A 299 53.53 -33.15 39.90
C ILE A 299 53.45 -33.96 41.20
N ALA A 300 52.34 -34.65 41.45
CA ALA A 300 52.19 -35.49 42.64
C ALA A 300 53.24 -36.62 42.68
N ARG A 301 53.52 -37.25 41.53
CA ARG A 301 54.55 -38.28 41.39
C ARG A 301 55.97 -37.73 41.64
N ILE A 302 56.30 -36.56 41.10
CA ILE A 302 57.62 -35.92 41.32
C ILE A 302 57.79 -35.56 42.79
N LYS A 303 56.78 -34.95 43.42
CA LYS A 303 56.78 -34.62 44.87
C LYS A 303 57.03 -35.86 45.73
N LYS A 304 56.32 -36.96 45.44
CA LYS A 304 56.55 -38.23 46.14
C LYS A 304 57.97 -38.75 45.93
N SER A 305 58.48 -38.73 44.70
CA SER A 305 59.85 -39.18 44.39
C SER A 305 60.92 -38.36 45.13
N ILE A 306 60.72 -37.04 45.27
CA ILE A 306 61.61 -36.17 46.07
C ILE A 306 61.64 -36.64 47.52
N VAL A 307 60.48 -36.80 48.16
CA VAL A 307 60.38 -37.26 49.57
C VAL A 307 61.02 -38.64 49.74
N ASP A 308 60.77 -39.56 48.81
CA ASP A 308 61.40 -40.88 48.84
C ASP A 308 62.94 -40.76 48.81
N LYS A 309 63.50 -39.88 47.95
CA LYS A 309 64.95 -39.67 47.84
C LYS A 309 65.55 -38.93 49.02
N GLU A 310 64.84 -37.98 49.61
CA GLU A 310 65.22 -37.34 50.87
C GLU A 310 65.29 -38.36 52.03
N GLY A 311 64.40 -39.36 52.04
CA GLY A 311 64.46 -40.49 52.96
C GLY A 311 65.76 -41.32 52.84
N TYR A 312 66.20 -41.61 51.61
CA TYR A 312 67.49 -42.29 51.36
C TYR A 312 68.68 -41.42 51.79
N ILE A 313 68.63 -40.11 51.53
CA ILE A 313 69.65 -39.16 52.00
C ILE A 313 69.74 -39.16 53.52
N ALA A 314 68.60 -39.11 54.22
CA ALA A 314 68.53 -39.13 55.68
C ALA A 314 69.10 -40.44 56.25
N LEU A 315 68.80 -41.58 55.62
CA LEU A 315 69.37 -42.88 55.99
C LEU A 315 70.90 -42.88 55.84
N ALA A 316 71.42 -42.41 54.71
CA ALA A 316 72.86 -42.35 54.46
C ALA A 316 73.59 -41.40 55.43
N HIS A 317 73.02 -40.21 55.70
CA HIS A 317 73.53 -39.27 56.72
C HIS A 317 73.55 -39.88 58.11
N THR A 318 72.48 -40.55 58.52
CA THR A 318 72.39 -41.18 59.84
C THR A 318 73.45 -42.27 60.00
N ARG A 319 73.60 -43.14 58.98
CA ARG A 319 74.65 -44.16 58.94
C ARG A 319 76.04 -43.56 59.03
N LEU A 320 76.31 -42.49 58.29
CA LEU A 320 77.59 -41.77 58.32
C LEU A 320 77.84 -41.13 59.69
N GLY A 321 76.84 -40.47 60.27
CA GLY A 321 76.92 -39.85 61.59
C GLY A 321 77.21 -40.84 62.72
N HIS A 322 76.58 -42.02 62.71
CA HIS A 322 76.92 -43.10 63.65
C HIS A 322 78.38 -43.56 63.49
N ARG A 323 78.86 -43.64 62.24
CA ARG A 323 80.24 -44.04 61.95
C ARG A 323 81.26 -43.01 62.43
N CYS A 324 80.92 -41.72 62.48
CA CYS A 324 81.76 -40.67 63.03
C CYS A 324 81.95 -40.74 64.56
N GLN A 325 81.17 -41.57 65.26
CA GLN A 325 81.28 -41.78 66.72
C GLN A 325 82.22 -42.92 67.10
N ARG A 326 82.83 -43.60 66.13
CA ARG A 326 83.75 -44.72 66.38
C ARG A 326 84.98 -44.22 67.16
N PRO A 327 85.42 -44.92 68.23
CA PRO A 327 86.50 -44.44 69.09
C PRO A 327 87.90 -44.75 68.51
N GLY A 328 88.85 -43.83 68.74
CA GLY A 328 90.28 -44.07 68.52
C GLY A 328 90.63 -44.50 67.09
N MET A 329 91.32 -45.63 66.96
CA MET A 329 91.75 -46.17 65.66
C MET A 329 90.62 -46.74 64.80
N GLU A 330 89.43 -47.01 65.38
CA GLU A 330 88.26 -47.51 64.62
C GLU A 330 87.58 -46.41 63.80
N LEU A 331 87.95 -45.14 64.00
CA LEU A 331 87.53 -44.00 63.18
C LEU A 331 88.28 -44.00 61.84
N THR A 332 88.08 -45.05 61.07
CA THR A 332 88.71 -45.26 59.78
C THR A 332 87.86 -44.73 58.65
N GLN A 333 88.52 -44.01 57.74
CA GLN A 333 87.97 -43.62 56.45
C GLN A 333 88.08 -44.81 55.48
N ASP A 334 87.15 -45.73 55.61
CA ASP A 334 87.09 -46.95 54.81
C ASP A 334 86.17 -46.81 53.59
N LEU A 335 86.06 -47.89 52.82
CA LEU A 335 85.26 -47.91 51.59
C LEU A 335 83.77 -47.65 51.86
N VAL A 336 83.26 -48.04 53.03
CA VAL A 336 81.85 -47.81 53.39
C VAL A 336 81.61 -46.33 53.62
N GLU A 337 82.51 -45.64 54.32
CA GLU A 337 82.44 -44.18 54.50
C GLU A 337 82.50 -43.46 53.15
N ALA A 338 83.45 -43.81 52.28
CA ALA A 338 83.57 -43.22 50.94
C ALA A 338 82.29 -43.43 50.10
N ASN A 339 81.69 -44.62 50.16
CA ASN A 339 80.45 -44.92 49.45
C ASN A 339 79.24 -44.16 50.00
N LEU A 340 79.11 -44.00 51.33
CA LEU A 340 78.03 -43.20 51.93
C LEU A 340 78.12 -41.72 51.53
N VAL A 341 79.34 -41.16 51.54
CA VAL A 341 79.56 -39.76 51.10
C VAL A 341 79.20 -39.59 49.62
N LYS A 342 79.62 -40.54 48.77
CA LYS A 342 79.28 -40.55 47.35
C LYS A 342 77.76 -40.67 47.13
N GLU A 343 77.09 -41.61 47.81
CA GLU A 343 75.65 -41.82 47.75
C GLU A 343 74.87 -40.54 48.12
N ILE A 344 75.27 -39.86 49.20
CA ILE A 344 74.68 -38.58 49.60
C ILE A 344 74.81 -37.54 48.51
N HIS A 345 75.99 -37.42 47.88
CA HIS A 345 76.23 -36.45 46.81
C HIS A 345 75.38 -36.75 45.57
N GLU A 346 75.34 -38.02 45.13
CA GLU A 346 74.55 -38.45 43.98
C GLU A 346 73.04 -38.24 44.21
N LEU A 347 72.53 -38.63 45.38
CA LEU A 347 71.12 -38.44 45.72
C LEU A 347 70.74 -36.95 45.81
N ARG A 348 71.63 -36.09 46.31
CA ARG A 348 71.40 -34.63 46.30
C ARG A 348 71.27 -34.08 44.88
N ASN A 349 72.11 -34.54 43.95
CA ASN A 349 72.01 -34.15 42.55
C ASN A 349 70.69 -34.63 41.92
N VAL A 350 70.26 -35.86 42.22
CA VAL A 350 68.96 -36.40 41.77
C VAL A 350 67.80 -35.57 42.32
N VAL A 351 67.82 -35.22 43.62
CA VAL A 351 66.78 -34.39 44.25
C VAL A 351 66.76 -32.99 43.62
N ALA A 352 67.92 -32.36 43.41
CA ALA A 352 68.00 -31.05 42.75
C ALA A 352 67.39 -31.08 41.34
N ASN A 353 67.69 -32.12 40.55
CA ASN A 353 67.09 -32.30 39.23
C ASN A 353 65.56 -32.49 39.31
N LEU A 354 65.07 -33.30 40.25
CA LEU A 354 63.63 -33.48 40.45
C LEU A 354 62.93 -32.19 40.90
N GLN A 355 63.58 -31.38 41.73
CA GLN A 355 63.07 -30.07 42.16
C GLN A 355 62.98 -29.08 40.98
N GLN A 356 63.97 -29.08 40.08
CA GLN A 356 63.90 -28.29 38.85
C GLN A 356 62.73 -28.74 37.97
N MET A 357 62.62 -30.03 37.69
CA MET A 357 61.51 -30.60 36.90
C MET A 357 60.14 -30.30 37.54
N LEU A 358 60.06 -30.29 38.86
CA LEU A 358 58.85 -29.90 39.58
C LEU A 358 58.47 -28.45 39.31
N CYS A 359 59.43 -27.53 39.38
CA CYS A 359 59.19 -26.11 39.11
C CYS A 359 58.69 -25.88 37.67
N GLU A 360 59.28 -26.56 36.69
CA GLU A 360 58.86 -26.51 35.30
C GLU A 360 57.44 -27.08 35.11
N ALA A 361 57.13 -28.22 35.73
CA ALA A 361 55.81 -28.84 35.69
C ALA A 361 54.73 -27.94 36.34
N GLU A 362 55.02 -27.35 37.49
CA GLU A 362 54.12 -26.39 38.16
C GLU A 362 53.92 -25.11 37.33
N GLY A 363 54.95 -24.64 36.63
CA GLY A 363 54.85 -23.55 35.66
C GLY A 363 53.93 -23.88 34.48
N SER A 364 54.11 -25.05 33.88
CA SER A 364 53.26 -25.54 32.79
C SER A 364 51.79 -25.69 33.22
N LEU A 365 51.54 -26.24 34.42
CA LEU A 365 50.19 -26.37 34.97
C LEU A 365 49.50 -25.01 35.11
N ARG A 366 50.19 -23.98 35.62
CA ARG A 366 49.64 -22.62 35.72
C ARG A 366 49.23 -22.06 34.36
N TYR A 367 50.03 -22.31 33.33
CA TYR A 367 49.71 -21.87 31.96
C TYR A 367 48.49 -22.60 31.40
N LEU A 368 48.39 -23.92 31.61
CA LEU A 368 47.24 -24.72 31.18
C LEU A 368 45.94 -24.26 31.86
N LEU A 369 45.97 -24.00 33.16
CA LEU A 369 44.81 -23.48 33.90
C LEU A 369 44.37 -22.11 33.38
N LYS A 370 45.32 -21.21 33.08
CA LYS A 370 44.98 -19.92 32.45
C LYS A 370 44.34 -20.11 31.07
N THR A 371 44.88 -21.03 30.26
CA THR A 371 44.35 -21.35 28.93
C THR A 371 42.94 -21.95 29.02
N GLN A 372 42.66 -22.79 30.02
CA GLN A 372 41.33 -23.33 30.27
C GLN A 372 40.31 -22.21 30.48
N ILE A 373 40.61 -21.25 31.37
CA ILE A 373 39.71 -20.12 31.66
C ILE A 373 39.44 -19.30 30.39
N GLN A 374 40.47 -19.01 29.60
CA GLN A 374 40.31 -18.28 28.33
C GLN A 374 39.39 -19.03 27.35
N LEU A 375 39.56 -20.35 27.21
CA LEU A 375 38.70 -21.15 26.35
C LEU A 375 37.25 -21.17 26.84
N GLU A 376 37.01 -21.23 28.15
CA GLU A 376 35.67 -21.15 28.74
C GLU A 376 34.99 -19.80 28.44
N GLU A 377 35.74 -18.70 28.56
CA GLU A 377 35.26 -17.36 28.18
C GLU A 377 34.91 -17.28 26.69
N ASP A 378 35.77 -17.78 25.81
CA ASP A 378 35.54 -17.77 24.36
C ASP A 378 34.33 -18.63 23.96
N ILE A 379 34.15 -19.80 24.59
CA ILE A 379 32.98 -20.67 24.40
C ILE A 379 31.70 -19.95 24.84
N ASN A 380 31.75 -19.21 25.96
CA ASN A 380 30.61 -18.42 26.44
C ASN A 380 30.25 -17.29 25.48
N VAL A 381 31.24 -16.60 24.91
CA VAL A 381 31.01 -15.59 23.86
C VAL A 381 30.29 -16.21 22.65
N LYS A 382 30.78 -17.34 22.13
CA LYS A 382 30.13 -18.04 21.00
C LYS A 382 28.71 -18.52 21.34
N THR A 383 28.51 -18.98 22.58
CA THR A 383 27.19 -19.42 23.06
C THR A 383 26.20 -18.26 23.14
N ASN A 384 26.64 -17.08 23.59
CA ASN A 384 25.83 -15.87 23.58
C ASN A 384 25.44 -15.47 22.13
N THR A 385 26.41 -15.47 21.21
CA THR A 385 26.17 -15.16 19.79
C THR A 385 25.14 -16.10 19.16
N LEU A 386 25.24 -17.41 19.41
CA LEU A 386 24.27 -18.39 18.93
C LEU A 386 22.88 -18.17 19.51
N LYS A 387 22.78 -17.86 20.81
CA LYS A 387 21.48 -17.52 21.43
C LYS A 387 20.81 -16.33 20.74
N ILE A 388 21.58 -15.26 20.44
CA ILE A 388 21.04 -14.07 19.78
C ILE A 388 20.62 -14.37 18.34
N ASP A 389 21.49 -14.98 17.54
CA ASP A 389 21.20 -15.19 16.12
C ASP A 389 20.18 -16.30 15.87
N GLU A 390 20.36 -17.46 16.50
CA GLU A 390 19.57 -18.65 16.23
C GLU A 390 18.23 -18.63 16.98
N VAL A 391 18.23 -18.23 18.26
CA VAL A 391 17.05 -18.33 19.12
C VAL A 391 16.24 -17.04 19.11
N GLU A 392 16.87 -15.88 19.18
CA GLU A 392 16.14 -14.61 19.21
C GLU A 392 15.80 -14.11 17.80
N CYS A 393 16.81 -13.90 16.95
CA CYS A 393 16.62 -13.31 15.63
C CYS A 393 15.87 -14.26 14.68
N MET A 394 16.38 -15.47 14.48
CA MET A 394 15.77 -16.38 13.49
C MET A 394 14.35 -16.81 13.86
N THR A 395 14.01 -16.95 15.14
CA THR A 395 12.63 -17.20 15.58
C THR A 395 11.71 -16.02 15.27
N LEU A 396 12.13 -14.77 15.51
CA LEU A 396 11.33 -13.60 15.12
C LEU A 396 11.12 -13.57 13.60
N ARG A 397 12.18 -13.85 12.83
CA ARG A 397 12.16 -13.79 11.36
C ARG A 397 11.27 -14.84 10.69
N GLN A 398 10.97 -15.96 11.35
CA GLN A 398 10.01 -16.96 10.85
C GLN A 398 8.60 -16.39 10.66
N SER A 399 8.23 -15.36 11.42
CA SER A 399 6.92 -14.70 11.30
C SER A 399 6.84 -13.67 10.16
N ILE A 400 7.96 -13.34 9.52
CA ILE A 400 7.96 -12.44 8.36
C ILE A 400 7.35 -13.21 7.19
N ASP A 401 6.18 -12.80 6.74
CA ASP A 401 5.58 -13.29 5.50
C ASP A 401 5.15 -12.12 4.62
N TYR A 402 5.52 -12.22 3.35
CA TYR A 402 5.09 -11.32 2.29
C TYR A 402 4.18 -12.13 1.38
N HIS A 403 2.90 -12.19 1.71
CA HIS A 403 1.93 -12.84 0.85
C HIS A 403 1.79 -12.10 -0.48
N ALA A 404 1.49 -12.85 -1.54
CA ALA A 404 1.03 -12.28 -2.80
C ALA A 404 -0.48 -12.03 -2.69
N TYR A 405 -0.92 -10.82 -3.04
CA TYR A 405 -2.28 -10.28 -2.85
C TYR A 405 -3.22 -10.51 -4.03
#